data_AF-A0A175VY51-F1
#
_entry.id   AF-A0A175VY51-F1
#
_cell.length_a   1.000
_cell.length_b   1.000
_cell.length_c   1.000
_cell.angle_alpha   90.00
_cell.angle_beta   90.00
_cell.angle_gamma   90.00
#
_symmetry.space_group_name_H-M   'P 1'
#
loop_
_entity.id
_entity.type
_entity.pdbx_description
1 polymer ?
#
loop_
_entity_poly.entity_id
_entity_poly.type
_entity_poly.pdbx_seq_one_letter_code
_entity_poly.pdbx_strand_id
1 'polypeptide(L)'
;MPYNKKRQIDAGSDGELQTAKKVKSESRKASKDLSKGTDAEGNAYWEIGNKRRIGSSQFKGTTLVNIREYYTAPDGDLKPGKKGISLSLDQYRAFLKVIPELNEHLRSQGHAVDDPPSAGSGDVLGKADEPAKPKKPKKSNIEETSEEEDNEEIFG
;
A
#
# COMPACT_ATOMS: atom_id res chain seq x y z
N MET A 1 -33.85 33.19 -1.84
CA MET A 1 -33.39 34.50 -2.36
C MET A 1 -32.44 34.27 -3.53
N PRO A 2 -32.49 35.08 -4.59
CA PRO A 2 -32.17 34.69 -5.96
C PRO A 2 -30.80 35.16 -6.46
N TYR A 3 -30.24 34.38 -7.40
CA TYR A 3 -29.04 34.68 -8.19
C TYR A 3 -29.24 35.90 -9.09
N ASN A 4 -28.21 36.74 -9.24
CA ASN A 4 -28.22 37.81 -10.23
C ASN A 4 -26.84 38.15 -10.81
N LYS A 5 -26.81 38.17 -12.15
CA LYS A 5 -26.29 39.25 -13.03
C LYS A 5 -24.90 39.12 -13.70
N LYS A 6 -24.93 38.53 -14.90
CA LYS A 6 -24.43 38.99 -16.22
C LYS A 6 -23.31 40.07 -16.30
N ARG A 7 -22.24 39.75 -17.04
CA ARG A 7 -21.49 40.61 -18.01
C ARG A 7 -21.09 39.71 -19.19
N GLN A 8 -21.67 39.83 -20.39
CA GLN A 8 -21.50 40.84 -21.47
C GLN A 8 -20.32 40.50 -22.41
N ILE A 9 -20.67 40.35 -23.69
CA ILE A 9 -19.91 40.00 -24.89
C ILE A 9 -19.42 41.29 -25.56
N ASP A 10 -18.22 41.33 -26.18
CA ASP A 10 -18.05 41.78 -27.58
C ASP A 10 -16.62 41.62 -28.15
N ALA A 11 -16.61 41.65 -29.49
CA ALA A 11 -15.65 41.19 -30.48
C ALA A 11 -14.23 41.79 -30.53
N GLY A 12 -13.33 41.05 -31.19
CA GLY A 12 -12.27 41.62 -32.02
C GLY A 12 -10.87 41.00 -31.83
N SER A 13 -10.47 40.12 -32.75
CA SER A 13 -9.26 40.27 -33.58
C SER A 13 -8.74 38.92 -34.06
N ASP A 14 -8.70 38.84 -35.38
CA ASP A 14 -8.07 37.84 -36.23
C ASP A 14 -6.56 37.70 -35.95
N GLY A 15 -6.03 36.49 -36.10
CA GLY A 15 -4.68 36.13 -35.63
C GLY A 15 -4.33 34.65 -35.85
N GLU A 16 -4.33 34.27 -37.13
CA GLU A 16 -3.70 33.07 -37.70
C GLU A 16 -2.36 32.70 -37.03
N LEU A 17 -2.22 31.45 -36.54
CA LEU A 17 -0.98 30.67 -36.55
C LEU A 17 -1.23 29.22 -36.08
N GLN A 18 -1.43 28.37 -37.08
CA GLN A 18 -1.34 26.93 -36.99
C GLN A 18 0.10 26.55 -36.61
N THR A 19 0.32 25.91 -35.46
CA THR A 19 1.53 25.10 -35.26
C THR A 19 1.18 23.78 -34.57
N ALA A 20 1.72 22.74 -35.18
CA ALA A 20 1.37 21.35 -34.98
C ALA A 20 1.84 20.78 -33.63
N LYS A 21 1.00 19.88 -33.10
CA LYS A 21 1.34 18.64 -32.38
C LYS A 21 2.75 18.60 -31.74
N LYS A 22 2.85 19.00 -30.47
CA LYS A 22 3.86 18.44 -29.55
C LYS A 22 3.18 17.47 -28.59
N VAL A 23 3.09 16.22 -29.04
CA VAL A 23 2.85 15.08 -28.15
C VAL A 23 4.13 14.91 -27.35
N LYS A 24 4.14 15.41 -26.12
CA LYS A 24 5.28 15.37 -25.20
C LYS A 24 5.47 13.92 -24.75
N SER A 25 6.36 13.21 -25.45
CA SER A 25 6.94 11.94 -25.05
C SER A 25 7.57 12.09 -23.65
N GLU A 26 6.90 11.57 -22.62
CA GLU A 26 7.44 11.35 -21.27
C GLU A 26 8.07 9.95 -21.13
N SER A 27 8.69 9.44 -22.20
CA SER A 27 9.18 8.07 -22.27
C SER A 27 10.70 7.97 -22.10
N ARG A 28 11.32 8.59 -21.08
CA ARG A 28 12.79 8.48 -20.80
C ARG A 28 13.24 8.65 -19.34
N LYS A 29 12.55 8.05 -18.35
CA LYS A 29 13.10 7.94 -16.97
C LYS A 29 12.91 6.54 -16.36
N ALA A 30 13.15 5.49 -17.15
CA ALA A 30 12.93 4.10 -16.76
C ALA A 30 14.02 3.49 -15.86
N SER A 31 14.90 4.30 -15.27
CA SER A 31 16.04 3.81 -14.47
C SER A 31 16.21 4.63 -13.19
N LYS A 32 15.12 4.99 -12.52
CA LYS A 32 15.20 5.54 -11.16
C LYS A 32 15.17 4.35 -10.20
N ASP A 33 16.28 4.14 -9.49
CA ASP A 33 16.32 3.19 -8.36
C ASP A 33 15.06 3.33 -7.53
N LEU A 34 14.40 2.21 -7.23
CA LEU A 34 13.20 2.18 -6.41
C LEU A 34 13.54 2.80 -5.05
N SER A 35 12.87 3.90 -4.68
CA SER A 35 13.05 4.52 -3.37
C SER A 35 12.54 3.56 -2.29
N LYS A 36 13.46 3.05 -1.48
CA LYS A 36 13.14 2.29 -0.27
C LYS A 36 12.79 3.26 0.87
N GLY A 37 11.77 2.93 1.66
CA GLY A 37 11.39 3.67 2.86
C GLY A 37 10.81 2.76 3.93
N THR A 38 10.42 3.38 5.04
CA THR A 38 9.74 2.76 6.17
C THR A 38 8.48 3.57 6.46
N ASP A 39 7.32 2.92 6.60
CA ASP A 39 6.07 3.62 6.89
C ASP A 39 5.87 3.91 8.38
N ALA A 40 4.74 4.54 8.73
CA ALA A 40 4.42 4.91 10.11
C ALA A 40 4.25 3.70 11.05
N GLU A 41 4.07 2.50 10.51
CA GLU A 41 3.95 1.24 11.26
C GLU A 41 5.30 0.50 11.36
N GLY A 42 6.39 1.07 10.83
CA GLY A 42 7.72 0.45 10.82
C GLY A 42 7.93 -0.57 9.70
N ASN A 43 6.99 -0.68 8.75
CA ASN A 43 7.07 -1.64 7.66
C ASN A 43 7.93 -1.09 6.51
N ALA A 44 8.76 -1.96 5.92
CA ALA A 44 9.56 -1.59 4.74
C ALA A 44 8.69 -1.52 3.48
N TYR A 45 8.93 -0.50 2.65
CA TYR A 45 8.30 -0.34 1.35
C TYR A 45 9.28 0.17 0.28
N TRP A 46 8.88 -0.02 -0.98
CA TRP A 46 9.53 0.50 -2.18
C TRP A 46 8.49 1.25 -3.02
N GLU A 47 8.79 2.47 -3.45
CA GLU A 47 7.89 3.22 -4.33
C GLU A 47 8.09 2.78 -5.78
N ILE A 48 6.99 2.42 -6.44
CA ILE A 48 6.96 1.97 -7.85
C ILE A 48 6.37 3.03 -8.79
N GLY A 49 6.25 4.28 -8.31
CA GLY A 49 5.73 5.43 -9.05
C GLY A 49 4.25 5.73 -8.78
N ASN A 50 3.81 6.93 -9.13
CA ASN A 50 2.40 7.39 -9.06
C ASN A 50 1.72 7.15 -7.69
N LYS A 51 2.44 7.42 -6.58
CA LYS A 51 2.00 7.15 -5.21
C LYS A 51 1.66 5.67 -4.93
N ARG A 52 2.25 4.73 -5.68
CA ARG A 52 2.10 3.30 -5.46
C ARG A 52 3.33 2.74 -4.76
N ARG A 53 3.09 1.84 -3.81
CA ARG A 53 4.14 1.18 -3.03
C ARG A 53 3.99 -0.33 -3.10
N ILE A 54 5.12 -1.02 -3.09
CA ILE A 54 5.22 -2.42 -2.72
C ILE A 54 5.85 -2.49 -1.33
N GLY A 55 5.29 -3.23 -0.38
CA GLY A 55 5.86 -3.34 0.96
C GLY A 55 5.39 -4.58 1.69
N SER A 56 6.06 -4.94 2.78
CA SER A 56 5.69 -6.10 3.60
C SER A 56 5.10 -5.65 4.93
N SER A 57 3.97 -6.20 5.35
CA SER A 57 3.39 -5.97 6.68
C SER A 57 3.05 -7.30 7.38
N GLN A 58 2.79 -7.24 8.68
CA GLN A 58 2.29 -8.39 9.45
C GLN A 58 0.87 -8.13 9.95
N PHE A 59 -0.02 -9.11 9.74
CA PHE A 59 -1.39 -9.06 10.27
C PHE A 59 -1.74 -10.42 10.89
N LYS A 60 -2.09 -10.42 12.18
CA LYS A 60 -2.44 -11.63 12.95
C LYS A 60 -1.41 -12.77 12.77
N GLY A 61 -0.12 -12.43 12.87
CA GLY A 61 0.99 -13.38 12.72
C GLY A 61 1.26 -13.85 11.29
N THR A 62 0.59 -13.28 10.29
CA THR A 62 0.81 -13.61 8.87
C THR A 62 1.51 -12.47 8.16
N THR A 63 2.59 -12.78 7.44
CA THR A 63 3.28 -11.83 6.56
C THR A 63 2.51 -11.65 5.25
N LEU A 64 2.27 -10.39 4.89
CA LEU A 64 1.58 -9.98 3.66
C LEU A 64 2.49 -9.09 2.82
N VAL A 65 2.46 -9.28 1.50
CA VAL A 65 3.09 -8.38 0.54
C VAL A 65 2.01 -7.49 -0.07
N ASN A 66 2.10 -6.19 0.18
CA ASN A 66 1.13 -5.21 -0.24
C ASN A 66 1.59 -4.54 -1.53
N ILE A 67 0.73 -4.48 -2.54
CA ILE A 67 0.89 -3.64 -3.74
C ILE A 67 -0.29 -2.67 -3.73
N ARG A 68 -0.07 -1.40 -3.39
CA ARG A 68 -1.16 -0.47 -3.05
C ARG A 68 -0.92 0.96 -3.52
N GLU A 69 -1.98 1.61 -4.00
CA GLU A 69 -2.02 3.05 -4.27
C GLU A 69 -2.30 3.81 -2.97
N TYR A 70 -1.50 4.83 -2.70
CA TYR A 70 -1.63 5.73 -1.57
C TYR A 70 -2.20 7.07 -2.03
N TYR A 71 -2.91 7.74 -1.13
CA TYR A 71 -3.37 9.10 -1.33
C TYR A 71 -2.78 10.02 -0.27
N THR A 72 -2.69 11.31 -0.59
CA THR A 72 -2.29 12.33 0.38
C THR A 72 -3.54 12.73 1.15
N ALA A 73 -3.58 12.45 2.44
CA ALA A 73 -4.65 12.87 3.33
C ALA A 73 -4.54 14.39 3.61
N PRO A 74 -5.59 15.03 4.17
CA PRO A 74 -5.60 16.47 4.42
C PRO A 74 -4.51 16.97 5.37
N ASP A 75 -3.99 16.09 6.22
CA ASP A 75 -2.84 16.29 7.12
C ASP A 75 -1.49 16.29 6.37
N GLY A 76 -1.48 15.91 5.09
CA GLY A 76 -0.27 15.76 4.27
C GLY A 76 0.28 14.34 4.24
N ASP A 77 -0.24 13.42 5.06
CA ASP A 77 0.29 12.08 5.19
C ASP A 77 -0.14 11.17 4.04
N LEU A 78 0.75 10.25 3.64
CA LEU A 78 0.40 9.22 2.66
C LEU A 78 -0.31 8.05 3.36
N LYS A 79 -1.60 7.89 3.07
CA LYS A 79 -2.43 6.81 3.62
C LYS A 79 -2.79 5.78 2.54
N PRO A 80 -2.93 4.49 2.91
CA PRO A 80 -3.29 3.44 1.97
C PRO A 80 -4.69 3.69 1.40
N GLY A 81 -4.80 3.72 0.07
CA GLY A 81 -6.07 3.84 -0.63
C GLY A 81 -6.80 2.49 -0.80
N LYS A 82 -8.01 2.55 -1.38
CA LYS A 82 -8.81 1.35 -1.67
C LYS A 82 -8.20 0.47 -2.76
N LYS A 83 -7.51 1.07 -3.75
CA LYS A 83 -6.89 0.34 -4.87
C LYS A 83 -5.61 -0.35 -4.42
N GLY A 84 -5.60 -1.67 -4.48
CA GLY A 84 -4.43 -2.48 -4.16
C GLY A 84 -4.82 -3.87 -3.69
N ILE A 85 -3.82 -4.72 -3.53
CA ILE A 85 -3.97 -6.10 -3.06
C ILE A 85 -2.92 -6.40 -1.99
N SER A 86 -3.29 -7.27 -1.04
CA SER A 86 -2.37 -7.85 -0.06
C SER A 86 -2.24 -9.33 -0.40
N LEU A 87 -1.05 -9.73 -0.84
CA LEU A 87 -0.74 -11.11 -1.21
C LEU A 87 -0.25 -11.87 0.02
N SER A 88 -0.72 -13.09 0.21
CA SER A 88 -0.05 -14.03 1.13
C SER A 88 1.35 -14.36 0.62
N LEU A 89 2.20 -14.90 1.49
CA LEU A 89 3.54 -15.32 1.08
C LEU A 89 3.52 -16.39 -0.01
N ASP A 90 2.52 -17.29 0.00
CA ASP A 90 2.32 -18.31 -1.03
C ASP A 90 1.95 -17.68 -2.39
N GLN A 91 1.00 -16.74 -2.38
CA GLN A 91 0.61 -15.99 -3.58
C GLN A 91 1.78 -15.18 -4.14
N TYR A 92 2.60 -14.57 -3.28
CA TYR A 92 3.79 -13.84 -3.70
C TYR A 92 4.83 -14.76 -4.34
N ARG A 93 5.05 -15.97 -3.80
CA ARG A 93 5.94 -16.98 -4.42
C ARG A 93 5.42 -17.44 -5.77
N ALA A 94 4.11 -17.67 -5.89
CA ALA A 94 3.49 -18.01 -7.18
C ALA A 94 3.64 -16.86 -8.19
N PHE A 95 3.45 -15.61 -7.75
CA PHE A 95 3.69 -14.43 -8.56
C PHE A 95 5.13 -14.36 -9.08
N LEU A 96 6.14 -14.60 -8.23
CA LEU A 96 7.54 -14.60 -8.66
C LEU A 96 7.85 -15.68 -9.72
N LYS A 97 7.21 -16.86 -9.64
CA LYS A 97 7.43 -17.94 -10.61
C LYS A 97 6.95 -17.61 -12.02
N VAL A 98 5.90 -16.78 -12.16
CA VAL A 98 5.35 -16.40 -13.47
C VAL A 98 6.06 -15.19 -14.08
N ILE A 99 6.91 -14.47 -13.34
CA ILE A 99 7.60 -13.27 -13.85
C ILE A 99 8.36 -13.52 -15.16
N PRO A 100 9.15 -14.60 -15.34
CA PRO A 100 9.86 -14.82 -16.60
C PRO A 100 8.92 -14.99 -17.80
N GLU A 101 7.85 -15.77 -17.64
CA GLU A 101 6.83 -15.99 -18.69
C GLU A 101 6.06 -14.70 -18.98
N LEU A 102 5.71 -13.93 -17.94
CA LEU A 102 5.07 -12.63 -18.08
C LEU A 102 5.99 -11.64 -18.82
N ASN A 103 7.29 -11.61 -18.50
CA ASN A 103 8.27 -10.77 -19.17
C ASN A 103 8.40 -11.14 -20.65
N GLU A 104 8.42 -12.43 -20.99
CA GLU A 104 8.41 -12.90 -22.37
C GLU A 104 7.15 -12.47 -23.12
N HIS A 105 5.98 -12.64 -22.49
CA HIS A 105 4.72 -12.19 -23.05
C HIS A 105 4.72 -10.67 -23.32
N LEU A 106 5.17 -9.86 -22.37
CA LEU A 106 5.27 -8.41 -22.51
C LEU A 106 6.27 -8.01 -23.61
N ARG A 107 7.41 -8.69 -23.72
CA ARG A 107 8.36 -8.51 -24.83
C ARG A 107 7.73 -8.81 -26.18
N SER A 108 6.91 -9.86 -26.28
CA SER A 108 6.16 -10.19 -27.51
C SER A 108 5.15 -9.10 -27.91
N GLN A 109 4.66 -8.31 -26.96
CA GLN A 109 3.80 -7.14 -27.17
C GLN A 109 4.57 -5.84 -27.47
N GLY A 110 5.92 -5.90 -27.55
CA GLY A 110 6.78 -4.75 -27.83
C GLY A 110 7.15 -3.91 -26.60
N HIS A 111 6.91 -4.41 -25.39
CA HIS A 111 7.37 -3.74 -24.16
C HIS A 111 8.81 -4.12 -23.83
N ALA A 112 9.67 -3.12 -23.61
CA ALA A 112 11.03 -3.33 -23.13
C ALA A 112 11.01 -3.63 -21.63
N VAL A 113 11.10 -4.92 -21.28
CA VAL A 113 11.21 -5.40 -19.90
C VAL A 113 12.42 -6.34 -19.78
N ASP A 114 13.25 -6.07 -18.79
CA ASP A 114 14.42 -6.88 -18.47
C ASP A 114 14.06 -7.91 -17.40
N ASP A 115 14.71 -9.08 -17.47
CA ASP A 115 14.60 -10.06 -16.40
C ASP A 115 15.34 -9.58 -15.15
N PRO A 116 14.82 -9.85 -13.94
CA PRO A 116 15.51 -9.48 -12.71
C PRO A 116 16.90 -10.14 -12.69
N PRO A 117 17.93 -9.47 -12.12
CA PRO A 117 19.24 -10.08 -11.98
C PRO A 117 19.06 -11.40 -11.23
N SER A 118 19.65 -12.47 -11.75
CA SER A 118 19.67 -13.78 -11.08
C SER A 118 20.40 -13.62 -9.75
N ALA A 119 19.66 -13.29 -8.70
CA ALA A 119 20.19 -13.23 -7.35
C ALA A 119 20.56 -14.66 -6.99
N GLY A 120 21.87 -14.94 -7.00
CA GLY A 120 22.43 -16.23 -6.62
C GLY A 120 21.78 -16.70 -5.33
N SER A 121 21.35 -17.96 -5.32
CA SER A 121 20.55 -18.60 -4.29
C SER A 121 21.09 -18.33 -2.88
N GLY A 122 20.59 -17.28 -2.25
CA GLY A 122 20.79 -17.01 -0.84
C GLY A 122 19.90 -17.96 -0.06
N ASP A 123 20.46 -19.10 0.33
CA ASP A 123 19.89 -20.02 1.30
C ASP A 123 19.63 -19.26 2.61
N VAL A 124 18.38 -18.81 2.80
CA VAL A 124 17.90 -18.30 4.09
C VAL A 124 16.68 -19.12 4.47
N LEU A 125 16.90 -20.42 4.68
CA LEU A 125 16.02 -21.27 5.49
C LEU A 125 16.30 -20.98 6.97
N GLY A 126 15.81 -19.83 7.44
CA GLY A 126 15.57 -19.62 8.86
C GLY A 126 14.39 -20.49 9.28
N LYS A 127 14.68 -21.55 10.03
CA LYS A 127 13.69 -22.44 10.68
C LYS A 127 12.50 -21.62 11.20
N ALA A 128 11.34 -21.83 10.58
CA ALA A 128 10.07 -21.52 11.23
C ALA A 128 9.89 -22.58 12.32
N ASP A 129 10.06 -22.17 13.57
CA ASP A 129 9.72 -22.97 14.72
C ASP A 129 8.25 -23.41 14.64
N GLU A 130 8.10 -24.72 14.83
CA GLU A 130 6.88 -25.49 14.87
C GLU A 130 5.88 -24.93 15.90
N PRO A 131 4.55 -24.96 15.63
CA PRO A 131 3.57 -24.37 16.53
C PRO A 131 3.40 -25.21 17.79
N ALA A 132 3.85 -24.68 18.93
CA ALA A 132 3.58 -25.24 20.24
C ALA A 132 2.08 -25.11 20.59
N LYS A 133 1.35 -26.22 20.53
CA LYS A 133 0.01 -26.41 21.12
C LYS A 133 0.04 -26.17 22.65
N PRO A 134 -1.09 -25.77 23.27
CA PRO A 134 -1.12 -24.93 24.45
C PRO A 134 -0.87 -25.70 25.76
N LYS A 135 -0.04 -25.14 26.65
CA LYS A 135 0.06 -25.55 28.05
C LYS A 135 -0.79 -24.64 28.93
N LYS A 136 -1.86 -25.19 29.51
CA LYS A 136 -2.67 -24.58 30.58
C LYS A 136 -1.79 -24.26 31.80
N PRO A 137 -1.82 -23.05 32.38
CA PRO A 137 -1.40 -22.85 33.75
C PRO A 137 -2.49 -23.35 34.71
N LYS A 138 -2.06 -24.11 35.72
CA LYS A 138 -2.87 -24.56 36.86
C LYS A 138 -3.05 -23.39 37.86
N LYS A 139 -4.16 -23.46 38.58
CA LYS A 139 -4.76 -22.52 39.54
C LYS A 139 -3.86 -22.04 40.70
N SER A 140 -4.08 -20.79 41.10
CA SER A 140 -4.01 -20.26 42.49
C SER A 140 -4.83 -18.96 42.49
N ASN A 141 -6.13 -18.98 42.74
CA ASN A 141 -6.83 -18.74 44.02
C ASN A 141 -6.21 -17.66 44.93
N ILE A 142 -6.82 -16.47 44.93
CA ILE A 142 -6.89 -15.47 46.01
C ILE A 142 -8.23 -14.72 45.72
N GLU A 143 -9.34 -14.93 46.46
CA GLU A 143 -9.73 -14.29 47.75
C GLU A 143 -9.35 -12.81 47.74
N GLU A 144 -10.21 -11.80 47.86
CA GLU A 144 -11.38 -11.56 48.72
C GLU A 144 -11.69 -10.06 48.43
N THR A 145 -12.92 -9.63 48.11
CA THR A 145 -13.81 -8.79 48.97
C THR A 145 -15.08 -8.59 48.13
N SER A 146 -16.15 -9.35 48.35
CA SER A 146 -17.21 -9.16 49.36
C SER A 146 -17.86 -7.78 49.33
N GLU A 147 -19.14 -7.80 48.97
CA GLU A 147 -20.12 -6.71 48.97
C GLU A 147 -20.46 -6.31 50.43
N GLU A 148 -20.57 -5.01 50.69
CA GLU A 148 -21.29 -4.42 51.83
C GLU A 148 -22.26 -3.39 51.23
N GLU A 149 -23.56 -3.71 51.31
CA GLU A 149 -24.53 -3.19 52.28
C GLU A 149 -25.13 -1.84 51.86
N ASP A 150 -26.42 -1.96 51.52
CA ASP A 150 -27.52 -1.02 51.66
C ASP A 150 -27.21 0.32 52.32
N ASN A 151 -27.56 1.40 51.63
CA ASN A 151 -27.99 2.61 52.31
C ASN A 151 -29.24 3.17 51.62
N GLU A 152 -30.38 2.83 52.23
CA GLU A 152 -31.68 3.45 52.02
C GLU A 152 -31.64 4.94 52.40
N GLU A 153 -32.46 5.72 51.69
CA GLU A 153 -33.13 6.92 52.16
C GLU A 153 -32.30 8.03 52.84
N ILE A 154 -32.14 9.15 52.14
CA ILE A 154 -32.50 10.51 52.61
C ILE A 154 -32.07 11.51 51.54
N PHE A 155 -33.01 12.21 50.94
CA PHE A 155 -33.06 13.67 50.82
C PHE A 155 -34.41 14.02 50.23
N GLY A 156 -35.18 14.81 51.00
CA GLY A 156 -36.56 15.20 50.68
C GLY A 156 -36.68 16.34 49.69
#